data_AF-A0A1D1V1X0-F1
#
_entry.id   AF-A0A1D1V1X0-F1
#
_cell.length_a   1.000
_cell.length_b   1.000
_cell.length_c   1.000
_cell.angle_alpha   90.00
_cell.angle_beta   90.00
_cell.angle_gamma   90.00
#
_symmetry.space_group_name_H-M   'P 1'
#
loop_
_entity.id
_entity.type
_entity.pdbx_description
1 polymer ?
#
loop_
_entity_poly.entity_id
_entity_poly.type
_entity_poly.pdbx_seq_one_letter_code
_entity_poly.pdbx_strand_id
1 'polypeptide(L)'
;MYPPNLWGLCERTLEGVWRTSNNVEAWHGSFGTQVDRAHPGIYTFLDDVAKERKLIKARVEALRVGGSLPPKDKYYQRYAQKLADICESYVRAPSLNEDFLNLVARNIEIRTAAKKRKADTDE
;
A
#
# COMPACT_ATOMS: atom_id res chain seq x y z
N MET A 1 -24.65 -8.09 0.59
CA MET A 1 -23.28 -7.58 0.80
C MET A 1 -23.33 -6.50 1.86
N TYR A 2 -22.39 -6.46 2.81
CA TYR A 2 -22.32 -5.37 3.81
C TYR A 2 -22.06 -4.01 3.12
N PRO A 3 -22.55 -2.89 3.67
CA PRO A 3 -22.34 -1.58 3.08
C PRO A 3 -20.86 -1.15 3.18
N PRO A 4 -20.30 -0.49 2.14
CA PRO A 4 -18.91 -0.05 2.08
C PRO A 4 -18.39 0.75 3.28
N ASN A 5 -19.23 1.53 3.95
CA ASN A 5 -18.85 2.29 5.14
C ASN A 5 -18.45 1.42 6.35
N LEU A 6 -18.85 0.15 6.36
CA LEU A 6 -18.44 -0.82 7.39
C LEU A 6 -17.18 -1.60 7.01
N TRP A 7 -16.63 -1.39 5.81
CA TRP A 7 -15.42 -2.09 5.40
C TRP A 7 -14.19 -1.35 5.93
N GLY A 8 -13.32 -2.05 6.67
CA GLY A 8 -12.04 -1.46 7.11
C GLY A 8 -11.17 -0.98 5.94
N LEU A 9 -11.41 -1.48 4.72
CA LEU A 9 -10.78 -0.95 3.51
C LEU A 9 -11.23 0.48 3.18
N CYS A 10 -12.51 0.80 3.39
CA CYS A 10 -13.07 2.13 3.18
C CYS A 10 -12.48 3.12 4.19
N GLU A 11 -12.49 2.74 5.47
CA GLU A 11 -11.84 3.49 6.57
C GLU A 11 -10.36 3.78 6.27
N ARG A 12 -9.57 2.75 5.94
CA ARG A 12 -8.16 2.91 5.56
C ARG A 12 -7.95 3.82 4.35
N THR A 13 -8.89 3.82 3.41
CA THR A 13 -8.80 4.68 2.22
C THR A 13 -9.04 6.13 2.59
N LEU A 14 -9.98 6.41 3.49
CA LEU A 14 -10.27 7.75 4.01
C LEU A 14 -9.12 8.30 4.85
N GLU A 15 -8.48 7.46 5.66
CA GLU A 15 -7.29 7.83 6.46
C GLU A 15 -6.03 8.02 5.61
N GLY A 16 -6.08 7.71 4.31
CA GLY A 16 -4.92 7.79 3.41
C GLY A 16 -3.81 6.77 3.74
N VAL A 17 -4.12 5.76 4.55
CA VAL A 17 -3.19 4.69 4.92
C VAL A 17 -3.17 3.56 3.89
N TRP A 18 -2.24 2.63 4.05
CA TRP A 18 -2.07 1.52 3.13
C TRP A 18 -3.27 0.55 3.20
N ARG A 19 -3.87 0.31 2.04
CA ARG A 19 -5.05 -0.55 1.86
C ARG A 19 -4.73 -2.03 1.88
N THR A 20 -3.52 -2.40 1.49
CA THR A 20 -3.06 -3.79 1.44
C THR A 20 -1.82 -3.98 2.31
N SER A 21 -1.56 -5.22 2.68
CA SER A 21 -0.36 -5.66 3.41
C SER A 21 0.89 -5.74 2.56
N ASN A 22 0.89 -5.28 1.29
CA ASN A 22 2.03 -5.43 0.36
C ASN A 22 3.37 -4.97 0.95
N ASN A 23 3.40 -3.88 1.71
CA ASN A 23 4.64 -3.41 2.34
C ASN A 23 5.14 -4.38 3.42
N VAL A 24 4.22 -4.97 4.17
CA VAL A 24 4.51 -6.00 5.17
C VAL A 24 4.98 -7.27 4.46
N GLU A 25 4.27 -7.73 3.43
CA GLU A 25 4.65 -8.90 2.63
C GLU A 25 6.03 -8.74 1.98
N ALA A 26 6.32 -7.56 1.42
CA ALA A 26 7.62 -7.24 0.84
C ALA A 26 8.73 -7.25 1.91
N TRP A 27 8.46 -6.70 3.10
CA TRP A 27 9.39 -6.75 4.22
C TRP A 27 9.61 -8.20 4.69
N HIS A 28 8.54 -8.96 4.90
CA HIS A 28 8.62 -10.38 5.28
C HIS A 28 9.38 -11.20 4.24
N GLY A 29 9.17 -10.95 2.94
CA GLY A 29 9.91 -11.61 1.87
C GLY A 29 11.40 -11.27 1.90
N SER A 30 11.74 -9.99 2.01
CA SER A 30 13.14 -9.54 2.11
C SER A 30 13.83 -10.11 3.36
N PHE A 31 13.16 -10.07 4.51
CA PHE A 31 13.68 -10.63 5.76
C PHE A 31 13.80 -12.15 5.68
N GLY A 32 12.81 -12.81 5.05
CA GLY A 32 12.84 -14.22 4.73
C GLY A 32 14.10 -14.58 3.97
N THR A 33 14.41 -13.91 2.86
CA THR A 33 15.66 -14.18 2.11
C THR A 33 16.95 -13.96 2.91
N GLN A 34 16.92 -13.13 3.95
CA GLN A 34 18.08 -12.88 4.80
C GLN A 34 18.28 -13.98 5.86
N VAL A 35 17.18 -14.54 6.34
CA VAL A 35 17.15 -15.59 7.38
C VAL A 35 17.11 -17.00 6.79
N ASP A 36 16.68 -17.14 5.53
CA ASP A 36 16.51 -18.40 4.82
C ASP A 36 17.87 -19.06 4.54
N ARG A 37 18.30 -19.85 5.51
CA ARG A 37 19.52 -20.66 5.51
C ARG A 37 19.10 -22.06 5.93
N ALA A 38 19.76 -23.10 5.44
CA ALA A 38 19.35 -24.49 5.69
C ALA A 38 19.19 -24.82 7.19
N HIS A 39 20.05 -24.27 8.06
CA HIS A 39 19.98 -24.44 9.53
C HIS A 39 20.58 -23.24 10.30
N PRO A 40 19.85 -22.12 10.47
CA PRO A 40 20.32 -21.03 11.30
C PRO A 40 20.14 -21.40 12.77
N GLY A 41 21.22 -21.35 13.56
CA GLY A 41 21.11 -21.46 15.01
C GLY A 41 20.26 -20.31 15.59
N ILE A 42 19.63 -20.53 16.74
CA ILE A 42 18.79 -19.52 17.40
C ILE A 42 19.54 -18.19 17.62
N TYR A 43 20.82 -18.24 17.94
CA TYR A 43 21.66 -17.05 18.09
C TYR A 43 21.88 -16.30 16.78
N THR A 44 22.09 -17.01 15.68
CA THR A 44 22.22 -16.41 14.34
C THR A 44 20.92 -15.73 13.92
N PHE A 45 19.77 -16.35 14.22
CA PHE A 45 18.47 -15.74 13.98
C PHE A 45 18.28 -14.46 14.82
N LEU A 46 18.61 -14.50 16.11
CA LEU A 46 18.53 -13.32 16.99
C LEU A 46 19.42 -12.18 16.51
N ASP A 47 20.61 -12.49 16.00
CA ASP A 47 21.51 -11.50 15.40
C ASP A 47 20.89 -10.85 14.15
N ASP A 48 20.24 -11.63 13.30
CA ASP A 48 19.56 -11.11 12.10
C ASP A 48 18.37 -10.21 12.47
N VAL A 49 17.57 -10.60 13.46
CA VAL A 49 16.50 -9.74 14.02
C VAL A 49 17.08 -8.45 14.59
N ALA A 50 18.20 -8.51 15.31
CA ALA A 50 18.85 -7.33 15.86
C ALA A 50 19.37 -6.39 14.78
N LYS A 51 19.95 -6.92 13.70
CA LYS A 51 20.40 -6.16 12.52
C LYS A 51 19.21 -5.49 11.82
N GLU A 52 18.12 -6.21 11.59
CA GLU A 52 16.93 -5.67 10.94
C GLU A 52 16.30 -4.55 11.76
N ARG A 53 16.18 -4.74 13.08
CA ARG A 53 15.72 -3.69 13.99
C ARG A 53 16.62 -2.44 13.94
N LYS A 54 17.95 -2.61 13.87
CA LYS A 54 18.89 -1.49 13.76
C LYS A 54 18.70 -0.74 12.44
N LEU A 55 18.50 -1.45 11.33
CA LEU A 55 18.24 -0.88 10.01
C LEU A 55 16.93 -0.07 10.01
N ILE A 56 15.85 -0.65 10.53
CA ILE A 56 14.55 0.03 10.64
C ILE A 56 14.67 1.30 11.50
N LYS A 57 15.33 1.20 12.66
CA LYS A 57 15.54 2.36 13.55
C LYS A 57 16.31 3.47 12.84
N ALA A 58 17.38 3.14 12.13
CA ALA A 58 18.15 4.12 11.36
C ALA A 58 17.28 4.81 10.28
N ARG A 59 16.43 4.06 9.57
CA ARG A 59 15.49 4.63 8.59
C ARG A 59 14.47 5.58 9.23
N VAL A 60 13.90 5.21 10.38
CA VAL A 60 12.95 6.06 11.11
C VAL A 60 13.62 7.34 11.60
N GLU A 61 14.83 7.25 12.18
CA GLU A 61 15.57 8.43 12.62
C GLU A 61 15.96 9.35 11.44
N ALA A 62 16.37 8.79 10.30
CA ALA A 62 16.64 9.58 9.10
C ALA A 62 15.41 10.39 8.66
N LEU A 63 14.21 9.80 8.72
CA LEU A 63 12.95 10.51 8.44
C LEU A 63 12.65 11.59 9.49
N ARG A 64 12.90 11.31 10.77
CA ARG A 64 12.70 12.29 11.87
C ARG A 64 13.59 13.53 11.74
N VAL A 65 14.80 13.36 11.24
CA VAL A 65 15.77 14.47 11.00
C VAL A 65 15.44 15.26 9.72
N GLY A 66 14.36 14.90 9.00
CA GLY A 66 13.91 15.60 7.80
C GLY A 66 14.34 14.93 6.49
N GLY A 67 14.82 13.68 6.55
CA GLY A 67 14.99 12.85 5.36
C GLY A 67 13.66 12.62 4.64
N SER A 68 13.70 12.53 3.31
CA SER A 68 12.52 12.27 2.49
C SER A 68 12.43 10.80 2.08
N LEU A 69 11.22 10.26 2.04
CA LEU A 69 10.95 9.00 1.35
C LEU A 69 11.07 9.19 -0.17
N PRO A 70 11.41 8.13 -0.93
CA PRO A 70 11.36 8.19 -2.38
C PRO A 70 9.96 8.63 -2.85
N PRO A 71 9.89 9.50 -3.88
CA PRO A 71 8.62 10.05 -4.33
C PRO A 71 7.71 8.93 -4.84
N LYS A 72 6.47 8.90 -4.35
CA LYS A 72 5.43 8.00 -4.87
C LYS A 72 5.08 8.41 -6.29
N ASP A 73 4.81 7.43 -7.15
CA ASP A 73 4.34 7.67 -8.52
C ASP A 73 3.11 8.60 -8.51
N LYS A 74 3.20 9.73 -9.23
CA LYS A 74 2.12 10.73 -9.37
C LYS A 74 0.81 10.09 -9.82
N TYR A 75 0.90 9.06 -10.66
CA TYR A 75 -0.24 8.32 -11.14
C TYR A 75 -0.96 7.56 -10.01
N TYR A 76 -0.19 6.88 -9.16
CA TYR A 76 -0.71 6.16 -8.00
C TYR A 76 -1.40 7.12 -7.02
N GLN A 77 -0.81 8.30 -6.80
CA GLN A 77 -1.39 9.34 -5.93
C GLN A 77 -2.76 9.80 -6.45
N ARG A 78 -2.87 10.09 -7.75
CA ARG A 78 -4.15 10.47 -8.37
C ARG A 78 -5.22 9.38 -8.25
N TYR A 79 -4.82 8.12 -8.45
CA TYR A 79 -5.73 6.98 -8.29
C TYR A 79 -6.20 6.82 -6.85
N ALA A 80 -5.28 6.95 -5.88
CA ALA A 80 -5.61 6.86 -4.46
C ALA A 80 -6.58 7.97 -4.05
N GLN A 81 -6.35 9.21 -4.52
CA GLN A 81 -7.23 10.34 -4.25
C GLN A 81 -8.64 10.08 -4.78
N LYS A 82 -8.79 9.65 -6.04
CA LYS A 82 -10.12 9.34 -6.60
C LYS A 82 -10.87 8.28 -5.80
N LEU A 83 -10.17 7.31 -5.22
CA LEU A 83 -10.83 6.31 -4.37
C LEU A 83 -11.23 6.88 -3.01
N ALA A 84 -10.43 7.76 -2.43
CA ALA A 84 -10.82 8.50 -1.23
C ALA A 84 -12.08 9.32 -1.50
N ASP A 85 -12.15 10.02 -2.63
CA ASP A 85 -13.31 10.83 -3.02
C ASP A 85 -14.58 9.95 -3.19
N ILE A 86 -14.46 8.76 -3.77
CA ILE A 86 -15.56 7.78 -3.89
C ILE A 86 -16.00 7.26 -2.52
N CYS A 87 -15.06 7.00 -1.61
CA CYS A 87 -15.38 6.58 -0.25
C CYS A 87 -16.05 7.71 0.54
N GLU A 88 -15.56 8.93 0.41
CA GLU A 88 -16.09 10.10 1.11
C GLU A 88 -17.50 10.44 0.63
N SER A 89 -17.74 10.38 -0.69
CA SER A 89 -19.07 10.63 -1.24
C SER A 89 -20.09 9.60 -0.76
N TYR A 90 -19.70 8.32 -0.70
CA TYR A 90 -20.55 7.24 -0.18
C TYR A 90 -20.84 7.41 1.32
N VAL A 91 -19.83 7.77 2.13
CA VAL A 91 -20.04 7.99 3.58
C VAL A 91 -20.93 9.21 3.82
N ARG A 92 -20.78 10.27 3.01
CA ARG A 92 -21.58 11.49 3.11
C ARG A 92 -23.04 11.26 2.69
N ALA A 93 -23.26 10.52 1.62
CA ALA A 93 -24.58 10.21 1.08
C ALA A 93 -24.59 8.75 0.61
N PRO A 94 -24.99 7.80 1.47
CA PRO A 94 -24.99 6.38 1.13
C PRO A 94 -25.85 6.09 -0.10
N SER A 95 -25.20 5.65 -1.17
CA SER A 95 -25.85 5.16 -2.38
C SER A 95 -26.04 3.64 -2.32
N LEU A 96 -26.59 3.05 -3.38
CA LEU A 96 -26.56 1.59 -3.55
C LEU A 96 -25.11 1.11 -3.60
N ASN A 97 -24.86 -0.06 -2.99
CA ASN A 97 -23.54 -0.68 -2.99
C ASN A 97 -23.04 -0.97 -4.42
N GLU A 98 -23.96 -1.26 -5.34
CA GLU A 98 -23.65 -1.51 -6.76
C GLU A 98 -23.07 -0.27 -7.43
N ASP A 99 -23.64 0.91 -7.19
CA ASP A 99 -23.14 2.17 -7.74
C ASP A 99 -21.71 2.45 -7.25
N PHE A 100 -21.46 2.22 -5.96
CA PHE A 100 -20.13 2.34 -5.37
C PHE A 100 -19.13 1.39 -6.07
N LEU A 101 -19.50 0.11 -6.22
CA LEU A 101 -18.64 -0.88 -6.87
C LEU A 101 -18.38 -0.54 -8.35
N ASN A 102 -19.39 -0.05 -9.06
CA ASN A 102 -19.26 0.39 -10.45
C ASN A 102 -18.27 1.56 -10.58
N LEU A 103 -18.33 2.53 -9.66
CA LEU A 103 -17.38 3.65 -9.63
C LEU A 103 -15.94 3.18 -9.36
N VAL A 104 -15.77 2.24 -8.43
CA VAL A 104 -14.46 1.64 -8.13
C VAL A 104 -13.93 0.87 -9.35
N ALA A 105 -14.76 0.04 -9.99
CA ALA A 105 -14.39 -0.73 -11.17
C ALA A 105 -13.94 0.19 -12.31
N ARG A 106 -14.71 1.24 -12.60
CA ARG A 106 -14.38 2.22 -13.64
C ARG A 106 -13.05 2.93 -13.36
N ASN A 107 -12.75 3.21 -12.09
CA ASN A 107 -11.45 3.78 -11.70
C ASN A 107 -10.29 2.80 -11.92
N ILE A 108 -10.50 1.49 -11.69
CA ILE A 108 -9.52 0.44 -11.98
C ILE A 108 -9.27 0.31 -13.49
N GLU A 109 -10.31 0.39 -14.32
CA GLU A 109 -10.17 0.33 -15.79
C GLU A 109 -9.40 1.52 -16.35
N ILE A 110 -9.68 2.73 -15.88
CA ILE A 110 -8.89 3.92 -16.23
C ILE A 110 -7.42 3.71 -15.84
N ARG A 111 -7.18 2.99 -14.73
CA ARG A 111 -5.85 2.61 -14.26
C ARG A 111 -5.10 1.71 -15.21
N THR A 112 -5.73 0.61 -15.60
CA THR A 112 -5.12 -0.38 -16.49
C THR A 112 -4.89 0.20 -17.87
N ALA A 113 -5.83 1.00 -18.40
CA ALA A 113 -5.69 1.67 -19.68
C ALA A 113 -4.52 2.67 -19.70
N ALA A 114 -4.35 3.48 -18.66
CA ALA A 114 -3.24 4.43 -18.58
C ALA A 114 -1.89 3.73 -18.48
N LYS A 115 -1.81 2.63 -17.72
CA LYS A 115 -0.58 1.81 -17.62
C LYS A 115 -0.20 1.22 -18.98
N LYS A 116 -1.19 0.72 -19.73
CA LYS A 116 -0.98 0.18 -21.08
C LYS A 116 -0.41 1.24 -22.04
N ARG A 117 -1.02 2.43 -22.10
CA ARG A 117 -0.53 3.53 -22.96
C ARG A 117 0.91 3.93 -22.66
N LYS A 118 1.32 3.93 -21.39
CA LYS A 118 2.70 4.24 -21.01
C LYS A 118 3.68 3.17 -21.52
N ALA A 119 3.32 1.89 -21.41
CA ALA A 119 4.13 0.80 -21.95
C ALA A 119 4.28 0.92 -23.48
N ASP A 120 3.21 1.24 -24.20
CA ASP A 120 3.22 1.43 -25.66
C ASP A 120 4.03 2.66 -26.14
N THR A 121 4.39 3.59 -25.23
CA THR A 121 5.19 4.80 -25.56
C THR A 121 6.68 4.63 -25.22
N ASP A 122 7.00 3.65 -24.36
CA ASP A 122 8.36 3.34 -23.91
C ASP A 122 9.00 2.19 -24.76
N GLU A 123 8.25 1.60 -25.70
CA GLU A 123 8.73 0.71 -26.80
C GLU A 123 9.00 1.50 -28.09
#